data_AF-A0A524ENH6-F1
#
_entry.id   AF-A0A524ENH6-F1
#
_cell.length_a   1.000
_cell.length_b   1.000
_cell.length_c   1.000
_cell.angle_alpha   90.00
_cell.angle_beta   90.00
_cell.angle_gamma   90.00
#
_symmetry.space_group_name_H-M   'P 1'
#
loop_
_entity.id
_entity.type
_entity.pdbx_description
1 polymer ?
#
loop_
_entity_poly.entity_id
_entity_poly.type
_entity_poly.pdbx_seq_one_letter_code
_entity_poly.pdbx_strand_id
1 'polypeptide(L)'
;MLKRNRNLVFLDKSDAIRHHFFLLLISIVLIVVLTPVLIFICRLENPILQGVFTLGFQLIMGAFLSRFLYSSGIRAKQSISFLNPSRLGKDWKVHRKNVSIRDVGNFFERLELAVESASGSAEDDVTDIAWFAVAVWSLGSTLLLLIFGITLICSIGAFVLLGIAIISYYAGYALAEIAHSPGEIHQIEYLVTTHLEYLNAKLPNSTKYAIEWREKRNKKVAQNIIVETQLSSEIIVLLKLSIQHPIGEEIIIKISGEFDQVLSKIEEMVKKAKDWKLEARRREGEIVLKWDMEQFKMAMPSSHIFMYVDSSPTKVMLNSILLEISTA
;
A
#
# COMPACT_ATOMS: atom_id res chain seq x y z
N MET A 1 3.72 -16.44 -26.82
CA MET A 1 3.34 -15.03 -27.06
C MET A 1 2.30 -14.59 -26.04
N LEU A 2 2.74 -13.98 -24.92
CA LEU A 2 1.82 -13.38 -23.94
C LEU A 2 1.34 -12.03 -24.49
N LYS A 3 0.08 -11.97 -24.89
CA LYS A 3 -0.62 -10.78 -25.39
C LYS A 3 -0.37 -9.63 -24.40
N ARG A 4 0.34 -8.59 -24.86
CA ARG A 4 0.76 -7.39 -24.10
C ARG A 4 -0.41 -6.91 -23.21
N ASN A 5 -0.20 -7.05 -21.90
CA ASN A 5 -1.21 -7.07 -20.85
C ASN A 5 -2.10 -5.81 -20.85
N ARG A 6 -3.41 -6.02 -20.62
CA ARG A 6 -4.29 -4.95 -20.13
C ARG A 6 -3.64 -4.32 -18.88
N ASN A 7 -3.76 -3.01 -18.71
CA ASN A 7 -3.18 -2.27 -17.59
C ASN A 7 -3.71 -2.82 -16.25
N LEU A 8 -2.95 -3.72 -15.66
CA LEU A 8 -3.16 -4.19 -14.29
C LEU A 8 -2.81 -3.01 -13.38
N VAL A 9 -3.79 -2.55 -12.60
CA VAL A 9 -3.61 -1.44 -11.68
C VAL A 9 -3.69 -2.01 -10.28
N PHE A 10 -2.52 -2.19 -9.67
CA PHE A 10 -2.41 -2.72 -8.31
C PHE A 10 -2.34 -1.61 -7.26
N LEU A 11 -1.70 -0.50 -7.60
CA LEU A 11 -1.40 0.58 -6.68
C LEU A 11 -2.31 1.78 -6.91
N ASP A 12 -2.87 2.30 -5.82
CA ASP A 12 -3.55 3.59 -5.79
C ASP A 12 -2.51 4.69 -5.59
N LYS A 13 -2.31 5.52 -6.62
CA LYS A 13 -1.40 6.67 -6.60
C LYS A 13 -2.15 7.98 -6.35
N SER A 14 -3.47 7.95 -6.13
CA SER A 14 -4.29 9.16 -6.07
C SER A 14 -3.88 10.08 -4.93
N ASP A 15 -3.47 9.52 -3.79
CA ASP A 15 -3.01 10.29 -2.65
C ASP A 15 -1.63 10.87 -2.88
N ALA A 16 -0.69 10.12 -3.45
CA ALA A 16 0.61 10.64 -3.88
C ALA A 16 0.47 11.81 -4.87
N ILE A 17 -0.43 11.70 -5.86
CA ILE A 17 -0.72 12.79 -6.82
C ILE A 17 -1.25 14.03 -6.11
N ARG A 18 -2.15 13.87 -5.13
CA ARG A 18 -2.63 14.99 -4.31
C ARG A 18 -1.49 15.66 -3.53
N HIS A 19 -0.55 14.88 -2.98
CA HIS A 19 0.63 15.43 -2.33
C HIS A 19 1.55 16.18 -3.30
N HIS A 20 1.77 15.68 -4.52
CA HIS A 20 2.54 16.39 -5.55
C HIS A 20 1.89 17.74 -5.92
N PHE A 21 0.56 17.77 -6.05
CA PHE A 21 -0.16 19.02 -6.33
C PHE A 21 -0.05 20.02 -5.17
N PHE A 22 -0.21 19.54 -3.94
CA PHE A 22 -0.07 20.36 -2.75
C PHE A 22 1.35 20.92 -2.59
N LEU A 23 2.38 20.12 -2.90
CA LEU A 23 3.78 20.55 -2.95
C LEU A 23 3.99 21.71 -3.93
N LEU A 24 3.41 21.61 -5.13
CA LEU A 24 3.49 22.66 -6.14
C LEU A 24 2.87 23.96 -5.63
N LEU A 25 1.71 23.87 -4.95
CA LEU A 25 1.06 25.04 -4.35
C LEU A 25 1.94 25.66 -3.25
N ILE A 26 2.47 24.85 -2.33
CA ILE A 26 3.38 25.32 -1.27
C ILE A 26 4.61 25.99 -1.89
N SER A 27 5.18 25.40 -2.95
CA SER A 27 6.37 25.94 -3.62
C SER A 27 6.14 27.33 -4.19
N ILE A 28 4.97 27.57 -4.80
CA ILE A 28 4.58 28.90 -5.31
C ILE A 28 4.48 29.90 -4.15
N VAL A 29 3.75 29.54 -3.09
CA VAL A 29 3.58 30.40 -1.91
C VAL A 29 4.93 30.72 -1.28
N LEU A 30 5.80 29.72 -1.18
CA LEU A 30 7.14 29.86 -0.63
C LEU A 30 7.99 30.84 -1.44
N ILE A 31 8.00 30.77 -2.78
CA ILE A 31 8.71 31.76 -3.62
C ILE A 31 8.16 33.17 -3.36
N VAL A 32 6.83 33.32 -3.37
CA VAL A 32 6.15 34.62 -3.21
C VAL A 32 6.48 35.25 -1.86
N VAL A 33 6.68 34.47 -0.81
CA VAL A 33 7.02 34.97 0.54
C VAL A 33 8.53 35.14 0.73
N LEU A 34 9.36 34.18 0.29
CA LEU A 34 10.81 34.22 0.49
C LEU A 34 11.48 35.32 -0.34
N THR A 35 11.00 35.57 -1.55
CA THR A 35 11.63 36.54 -2.44
C THR A 35 11.60 37.97 -1.86
N PRO A 36 10.45 38.50 -1.39
CA PRO A 36 10.42 39.81 -0.72
C PRO A 36 11.27 39.86 0.55
N VAL A 37 11.30 38.79 1.35
CA VAL A 37 12.13 38.73 2.57
C VAL A 37 13.62 38.83 2.24
N LEU A 38 14.08 38.06 1.25
CA LEU A 38 15.47 38.11 0.80
C LEU A 38 15.82 39.48 0.18
N ILE A 39 14.91 40.07 -0.60
CA ILE A 39 15.08 41.44 -1.13
C ILE A 39 15.18 42.45 0.02
N PHE A 40 14.35 42.33 1.05
CA PHE A 40 14.39 43.20 2.22
C PHE A 40 15.72 43.09 2.97
N ILE A 41 16.18 41.87 3.26
CA ILE A 41 17.50 41.62 3.88
C ILE A 41 18.60 42.28 3.03
N CYS A 42 18.51 42.19 1.71
CA CYS A 42 19.50 42.74 0.80
C CYS A 42 19.43 44.27 0.60
N ARG A 43 18.49 44.95 1.25
CA ARG A 43 18.40 46.42 1.29
C ARG A 43 18.88 47.00 2.62
N LEU A 44 19.39 46.18 3.53
CA LEU A 44 19.98 46.67 4.78
C LEU A 44 21.21 47.55 4.49
N GLU A 45 21.27 48.71 5.12
CA GLU A 45 22.33 49.71 4.88
C GLU A 45 23.70 49.24 5.37
N ASN A 46 23.74 48.40 6.41
CA ASN A 46 24.98 47.88 6.96
C ASN A 46 25.37 46.58 6.24
N PRO A 47 26.48 46.56 5.47
CA PRO A 47 26.86 45.40 4.65
C PRO A 47 27.20 44.17 5.51
N ILE A 48 27.79 44.36 6.69
CA ILE A 48 28.12 43.25 7.60
C ILE A 48 26.82 42.59 8.09
N LEU A 49 25.86 43.42 8.53
CA LEU A 49 24.58 42.93 9.02
C LEU A 49 23.78 42.24 7.89
N GLN A 50 23.79 42.82 6.70
CA GLN A 50 23.22 42.24 5.48
C GLN A 50 23.82 40.85 5.20
N GLY A 51 25.15 40.71 5.24
CA GLY A 51 25.83 39.45 5.00
C GLY A 51 25.47 38.39 6.05
N VAL A 52 25.49 38.75 7.33
CA VAL A 52 25.12 37.85 8.44
C VAL A 52 23.69 37.36 8.31
N PHE A 53 22.73 38.27 8.07
CA PHE A 53 21.33 37.86 7.89
C PHE A 53 21.10 37.06 6.62
N THR A 54 21.76 37.39 5.51
CA THR A 54 21.64 36.64 4.27
C THR A 54 22.13 35.21 4.46
N LEU A 55 23.33 35.04 5.01
CA LEU A 55 23.92 33.73 5.29
C LEU A 55 23.06 32.93 6.27
N GLY A 56 22.73 33.53 7.42
CA GLY A 56 21.95 32.86 8.47
C GLY A 56 20.56 32.45 7.97
N PHE A 57 19.86 33.34 7.28
CA PHE A 57 18.53 33.06 6.76
C PHE A 57 18.56 31.96 5.70
N GLN A 58 19.48 32.01 4.73
CA GLN A 58 19.57 30.98 3.69
C GLN A 58 19.94 29.60 4.26
N LEU A 59 20.85 29.54 5.23
CA LEU A 59 21.21 28.28 5.91
C LEU A 59 20.03 27.70 6.71
N ILE A 60 19.39 28.52 7.55
CA ILE A 60 18.27 28.08 8.40
C ILE A 60 17.08 27.65 7.53
N MET A 61 16.67 28.50 6.59
CA MET A 61 15.53 28.20 5.73
C MET A 61 15.83 27.05 4.78
N GLY A 62 17.03 26.99 4.20
CA GLY A 62 17.43 25.90 3.31
C GLY A 62 17.44 24.55 4.03
N ALA A 63 17.98 24.48 5.25
CA ALA A 63 17.97 23.26 6.06
C ALA A 63 16.55 22.85 6.49
N PHE A 64 15.72 23.82 6.89
CA PHE A 64 14.32 23.55 7.23
C PHE A 64 13.54 23.00 6.03
N LEU A 65 13.64 23.67 4.89
CA LEU A 65 12.89 23.32 3.68
C LEU A 65 13.33 21.97 3.10
N SER A 66 14.64 21.71 3.02
CA SER A 66 15.15 20.43 2.52
C SER A 66 14.64 19.28 3.36
N ARG A 67 14.70 19.38 4.70
CA ARG A 67 14.22 18.34 5.62
C ARG A 67 12.70 18.17 5.60
N PHE A 68 11.96 19.28 5.60
CA PHE A 68 10.50 19.25 5.57
C PHE A 68 9.97 18.62 4.27
N LEU A 69 10.55 19.00 3.13
CA LEU A 69 10.15 18.47 1.83
C LEU A 69 10.64 17.05 1.60
N TYR A 70 11.83 16.68 2.10
CA TYR A 70 12.29 15.28 2.12
C TYR A 70 11.29 14.38 2.87
N SER A 71 10.91 14.75 4.10
CA SER A 71 9.92 14.01 4.88
C SER A 71 8.55 13.96 4.19
N SER A 72 8.15 15.05 3.52
CA SER A 72 6.91 15.09 2.73
C SER A 72 6.98 14.16 1.50
N GLY A 73 8.14 14.03 0.87
CA GLY A 73 8.41 13.07 -0.21
C GLY A 73 8.23 11.64 0.27
N ILE A 74 8.82 11.31 1.43
CA ILE A 74 8.66 10.01 2.10
C ILE A 74 7.18 9.70 2.33
N ARG A 75 6.44 10.63 2.96
CA ARG A 75 5.00 10.44 3.24
C ARG A 75 4.18 10.28 1.97
N ALA A 76 4.48 11.05 0.93
CA ALA A 76 3.79 10.93 -0.35
C ALA A 76 3.99 9.55 -0.98
N LYS A 77 5.20 8.99 -0.89
CA LYS A 77 5.50 7.64 -1.38
C LYS A 77 4.86 6.56 -0.51
N GLN A 78 4.92 6.69 0.81
CA GLN A 78 4.24 5.79 1.75
C GLN A 78 2.71 5.83 1.62
N SER A 79 2.13 6.94 1.12
CA SER A 79 0.69 7.00 0.86
C SER A 79 0.24 6.12 -0.32
N ILE A 80 1.17 5.61 -1.13
CA ILE A 80 0.85 4.63 -2.16
C ILE A 80 0.49 3.31 -1.46
N SER A 81 -0.74 2.85 -1.70
CA SER A 81 -1.24 1.59 -1.15
C SER A 81 -1.83 0.73 -2.26
N PHE A 82 -2.13 -0.54 -1.96
CA PHE A 82 -2.95 -1.33 -2.85
C PHE A 82 -4.34 -0.70 -3.02
N LEU A 83 -4.86 -0.72 -4.24
CA LEU A 83 -6.13 -0.09 -4.59
C LEU A 83 -7.30 -0.87 -3.99
N ASN A 84 -7.95 -0.35 -2.96
CA ASN A 84 -8.99 -1.09 -2.23
C ASN A 84 -10.26 -1.37 -3.08
N PRO A 85 -10.61 -2.64 -3.39
CA PRO A 85 -11.76 -3.02 -4.20
C PRO A 85 -13.09 -2.59 -3.59
N SER A 86 -13.15 -2.44 -2.25
CA SER A 86 -14.36 -1.98 -1.55
C SER A 86 -14.64 -0.49 -1.78
N ARG A 87 -13.62 0.31 -2.12
CA ARG A 87 -13.76 1.73 -2.49
C ARG A 87 -14.13 1.91 -3.96
N LEU A 88 -14.11 0.85 -4.76
CA LEU A 88 -14.48 0.91 -6.16
C LEU A 88 -16.00 1.06 -6.29
N GLY A 89 -16.43 1.97 -7.16
CA GLY A 89 -17.84 2.23 -7.42
C GLY A 89 -18.60 1.01 -7.96
N LYS A 90 -19.93 1.07 -7.90
CA LYS A 90 -20.85 0.02 -8.39
C LYS A 90 -20.68 -0.30 -9.89
N ASP A 91 -20.03 0.58 -10.63
CA ASP A 91 -19.76 0.45 -12.05
C ASP A 91 -18.59 -0.49 -12.40
N TRP A 92 -17.83 -0.95 -11.40
CA TRP A 92 -16.82 -1.99 -11.56
C TRP A 92 -17.43 -3.39 -11.56
N LYS A 93 -17.29 -4.09 -12.68
CA LYS A 93 -17.80 -5.45 -12.85
C LYS A 93 -16.88 -6.46 -12.19
N VAL A 94 -17.46 -7.46 -11.52
CA VAL A 94 -16.73 -8.59 -10.96
C VAL A 94 -16.56 -9.65 -12.03
N HIS A 95 -15.32 -10.10 -12.24
CA HIS A 95 -14.99 -11.18 -13.15
C HIS A 95 -14.14 -12.22 -12.43
N ARG A 96 -14.58 -13.47 -12.43
CA ARG A 96 -13.78 -14.59 -11.92
C ARG A 96 -13.07 -15.27 -13.08
N LYS A 97 -11.79 -15.56 -12.88
CA LYS A 97 -10.99 -16.31 -13.84
C LYS A 97 -10.43 -17.54 -13.14
N ASN A 98 -10.78 -18.73 -13.63
CA ASN A 98 -10.22 -19.97 -13.13
C ASN A 98 -8.71 -20.01 -13.42
N VAL A 99 -7.95 -20.47 -12.44
CA VAL A 99 -6.49 -20.51 -12.45
C VAL A 99 -6.00 -21.82 -11.85
N SER A 100 -4.78 -22.22 -12.18
CA SER A 100 -4.07 -23.27 -11.45
C SER A 100 -3.32 -22.70 -10.24
N ILE A 101 -2.89 -23.55 -9.31
CA ILE A 101 -2.03 -23.13 -8.18
C ILE A 101 -0.76 -22.44 -8.70
N ARG A 102 -0.16 -22.96 -9.77
CA ARG A 102 1.01 -22.36 -10.41
C ARG A 102 0.74 -20.94 -10.95
N ASP A 103 -0.46 -20.69 -11.45
CA ASP A 103 -0.85 -19.35 -11.91
C ASP A 103 -1.02 -18.36 -10.76
N VAL A 104 -1.27 -18.83 -9.54
CA VAL A 104 -1.30 -17.99 -8.33
C VAL A 104 0.11 -17.51 -7.97
N GLY A 105 1.12 -18.39 -7.98
CA GLY A 105 2.52 -17.98 -7.80
C GLY A 105 2.96 -16.98 -8.87
N ASN A 106 2.66 -17.27 -10.15
CA ASN A 106 2.92 -16.33 -11.26
C ASN A 106 2.19 -14.97 -11.09
N PHE A 107 1.07 -14.94 -10.35
CA PHE A 107 0.35 -13.72 -10.05
C PHE A 107 1.09 -12.87 -9.01
N PHE A 108 1.61 -13.50 -7.95
CA PHE A 108 2.40 -12.82 -6.93
C PHE A 108 3.75 -12.34 -7.44
N GLU A 109 4.45 -13.12 -8.28
CA GLU A 109 5.67 -12.67 -8.96
C GLU A 109 5.43 -11.38 -9.77
N ARG A 110 4.32 -11.32 -10.51
CA ARG A 110 3.95 -10.10 -11.26
C ARG A 110 3.58 -8.94 -10.35
N LEU A 111 2.98 -9.23 -9.19
CA LEU A 111 2.62 -8.23 -8.20
C LEU A 111 3.87 -7.64 -7.56
N GLU A 112 4.83 -8.49 -7.21
CA GLU A 112 6.14 -8.11 -6.68
C GLU A 112 6.90 -7.23 -7.67
N LEU A 113 7.06 -7.66 -8.93
CA LEU A 113 7.71 -6.84 -9.97
C LEU A 113 7.01 -5.48 -10.15
N ALA A 114 5.69 -5.42 -9.99
CA ALA A 114 4.93 -4.16 -10.07
C ALA A 114 5.16 -3.25 -8.85
N VAL A 115 5.41 -3.82 -7.67
CA VAL A 115 5.76 -3.07 -6.45
C VAL A 115 7.22 -2.65 -6.47
N GLU A 116 8.14 -3.53 -6.84
CA GLU A 116 9.57 -3.24 -6.97
C GLU A 116 9.83 -2.12 -7.98
N SER A 117 9.21 -2.21 -9.17
CA SER A 117 9.29 -1.13 -10.18
C SER A 117 8.70 0.20 -9.72
N ALA A 118 7.82 0.19 -8.72
CA ALA A 118 7.27 1.40 -8.12
C ALA A 118 8.08 1.90 -6.90
N SER A 119 8.78 1.00 -6.20
CA SER A 119 9.62 1.32 -5.05
C SER A 119 10.83 2.14 -5.47
N GLY A 120 11.45 1.82 -6.61
CA GLY A 120 12.64 2.54 -7.09
C GLY A 120 13.85 2.30 -6.17
N SER A 121 15.05 2.35 -6.77
CA SER A 121 16.31 2.31 -6.03
C SER A 121 16.96 3.69 -6.15
N ALA A 122 17.03 4.43 -5.05
CA ALA A 122 17.82 5.65 -4.97
C ALA A 122 18.94 5.45 -3.95
N GLU A 123 20.02 6.21 -4.11
CA GLU A 123 21.16 6.22 -3.19
C GLU A 123 20.85 7.15 -1.99
N ASP A 124 21.26 6.73 -0.79
CA ASP A 124 20.92 7.37 0.50
C ASP A 124 21.54 8.78 0.68
N ASP A 125 22.49 9.16 -0.17
CA ASP A 125 23.35 10.34 0.05
C ASP A 125 22.74 11.69 -0.42
N VAL A 126 21.53 11.68 -0.99
CA VAL A 126 20.98 12.88 -1.66
C VAL A 126 20.64 14.00 -0.67
N THR A 127 20.27 13.68 0.57
CA THR A 127 20.01 14.70 1.60
C THR A 127 21.28 15.46 2.01
N ASP A 128 22.41 14.76 2.11
CA ASP A 128 23.68 15.35 2.49
C ASP A 128 24.21 16.25 1.37
N ILE A 129 24.08 15.80 0.12
CA ILE A 129 24.39 16.60 -1.07
C ILE A 129 23.52 17.85 -1.14
N ALA A 130 22.22 17.74 -0.86
CA ALA A 130 21.30 18.89 -0.85
C ALA A 130 21.71 19.92 0.20
N TRP A 131 22.07 19.49 1.41
CA TRP A 131 22.52 20.40 2.46
C TRP A 131 23.86 21.05 2.12
N PHE A 132 24.81 20.29 1.58
CA PHE A 132 26.08 20.81 1.10
C PHE A 132 25.87 21.89 0.03
N ALA A 133 24.96 21.65 -0.93
CA ALA A 133 24.60 22.64 -1.95
C ALA A 133 24.02 23.93 -1.35
N VAL A 134 23.16 23.84 -0.33
CA VAL A 134 22.65 25.02 0.40
C VAL A 134 23.81 25.79 1.03
N ALA A 135 24.74 25.10 1.69
CA ALA A 135 25.86 25.74 2.39
C ALA A 135 26.79 26.47 1.41
N VAL A 136 27.18 25.80 0.31
CA VAL A 136 28.04 26.37 -0.73
C VAL A 136 27.36 27.58 -1.38
N TRP A 137 26.06 27.46 -1.74
CA TRP A 137 25.32 28.58 -2.30
C TRP A 137 25.20 29.76 -1.32
N SER A 138 24.89 29.49 -0.05
CA SER A 138 24.71 30.53 0.96
C SER A 138 26.00 31.31 1.21
N LEU A 139 27.14 30.60 1.27
CA LEU A 139 28.45 31.23 1.40
C LEU A 139 28.82 32.05 0.16
N GLY A 140 28.69 31.45 -1.03
CA GLY A 140 29.05 32.10 -2.29
C GLY A 140 28.18 33.33 -2.58
N SER A 141 26.87 33.22 -2.40
CA SER A 141 25.94 34.35 -2.60
C SER A 141 26.19 35.49 -1.63
N THR A 142 26.50 35.17 -0.36
CA THR A 142 26.87 36.17 0.65
C THR A 142 28.18 36.88 0.29
N LEU A 143 29.19 36.14 -0.14
CA LEU A 143 30.48 36.71 -0.55
C LEU A 143 30.32 37.64 -1.76
N LEU A 144 29.57 37.21 -2.78
CA LEU A 144 29.30 38.02 -3.96
C LEU A 144 28.51 39.30 -3.61
N LEU A 145 27.56 39.20 -2.69
CA LEU A 145 26.80 40.36 -2.19
C LEU A 145 27.71 41.37 -1.49
N LEU A 146 28.62 40.90 -0.62
CA LEU A 146 29.54 41.76 0.14
C LEU A 146 30.60 42.43 -0.75
N ILE A 147 31.13 41.71 -1.74
CA ILE A 147 32.22 42.22 -2.60
C ILE A 147 31.67 43.12 -3.72
N PHE A 148 30.59 42.69 -4.38
CA PHE A 148 30.12 43.33 -5.61
C PHE A 148 28.80 44.10 -5.45
N GLY A 149 28.12 44.01 -4.30
CA GLY A 149 26.86 44.71 -4.05
C GLY A 149 25.70 44.25 -4.95
N ILE A 150 25.78 43.05 -5.54
CA ILE A 150 24.80 42.57 -6.52
C ILE A 150 23.54 42.07 -5.80
N THR A 151 22.55 42.95 -5.67
CA THR A 151 21.27 42.64 -5.00
C THR A 151 20.41 41.60 -5.73
N LEU A 152 20.60 41.41 -7.04
CA LEU A 152 19.89 40.40 -7.84
C LEU A 152 20.13 38.97 -7.32
N ILE A 153 21.29 38.71 -6.71
CA ILE A 153 21.66 37.40 -6.15
C ILE A 153 20.64 36.94 -5.10
N CYS A 154 20.00 37.88 -4.40
CA CYS A 154 19.02 37.57 -3.36
C CYS A 154 17.71 37.01 -3.94
N SER A 155 17.28 37.51 -5.10
CA SER A 155 16.15 36.94 -5.83
C SER A 155 16.49 35.56 -6.41
N ILE A 156 17.71 35.39 -6.94
CA ILE A 156 18.19 34.09 -7.43
C ILE A 156 18.24 33.06 -6.29
N GLY A 157 18.60 33.50 -5.07
CA GLY A 157 18.66 32.64 -3.89
C GLY A 157 17.32 31.96 -3.58
N ALA A 158 16.19 32.63 -3.76
CA ALA A 158 14.87 32.01 -3.58
C ALA A 158 14.64 30.84 -4.55
N PHE A 159 15.05 30.98 -5.81
CA PHE A 159 14.93 29.92 -6.81
C PHE A 159 15.89 28.76 -6.56
N VAL A 160 17.12 29.04 -6.12
CA VAL A 160 18.09 28.00 -5.76
C VAL A 160 17.58 27.18 -4.56
N LEU A 161 17.10 27.85 -3.50
CA LEU A 161 16.50 27.18 -2.36
C LEU A 161 15.30 26.32 -2.77
N LEU A 162 14.43 26.81 -3.64
CA LEU A 162 13.32 26.01 -4.16
C LEU A 162 13.83 24.80 -4.96
N GLY A 163 14.79 24.99 -5.85
CA GLY A 163 15.36 23.90 -6.66
C GLY A 163 15.91 22.78 -5.78
N ILE A 164 16.69 23.14 -4.75
CA ILE A 164 17.21 22.18 -3.78
C ILE A 164 16.06 21.50 -3.02
N ALA A 165 15.06 22.26 -2.57
CA ALA A 165 13.94 21.70 -1.83
C ALA A 165 13.11 20.71 -2.67
N ILE A 166 12.92 20.98 -3.97
CA ILE A 166 12.31 20.06 -4.94
C ILE A 166 13.17 18.80 -5.09
N ILE A 167 14.49 18.92 -5.22
CA ILE A 167 15.40 17.78 -5.28
C ILE A 167 15.27 16.93 -4.00
N SER A 168 15.27 17.54 -2.82
CA SER A 168 15.07 16.84 -1.54
C SER A 168 13.73 16.13 -1.47
N TYR A 169 12.64 16.73 -1.98
CA TYR A 169 11.35 16.06 -2.08
C TYR A 169 11.43 14.79 -2.94
N TYR A 170 11.99 14.90 -4.14
CA TYR A 170 12.10 13.76 -5.05
C TYR A 170 13.03 12.68 -4.51
N ALA A 171 14.10 13.07 -3.81
CA ALA A 171 14.96 12.14 -3.09
C ALA A 171 14.18 11.33 -2.05
N GLY A 172 13.44 12.02 -1.16
CA GLY A 172 12.62 11.35 -0.15
C GLY A 172 11.53 10.46 -0.75
N TYR A 173 10.94 10.88 -1.87
CA TYR A 173 9.95 10.08 -2.60
C TYR A 173 10.56 8.86 -3.30
N ALA A 174 11.79 8.96 -3.80
CA ALA A 174 12.49 7.87 -4.47
C ALA A 174 13.07 6.85 -3.48
N LEU A 175 13.57 7.30 -2.32
CA LEU A 175 14.16 6.47 -1.28
C LEU A 175 13.13 5.76 -0.40
N ALA A 176 11.94 6.34 -0.25
CA ALA A 176 10.92 5.74 0.59
C ALA A 176 10.35 4.44 -0.01
N GLU A 177 10.20 3.45 0.86
CA GLU A 177 9.41 2.26 0.57
C GLU A 177 7.91 2.61 0.49
N ILE A 178 7.21 1.89 -0.38
CA ILE A 178 5.75 1.90 -0.41
C ILE A 178 5.26 1.33 0.93
N ALA A 179 4.14 1.81 1.47
CA ALA A 179 3.65 1.35 2.78
C ALA A 179 3.39 -0.16 2.88
N HIS A 180 3.34 -0.86 1.74
CA HIS A 180 3.34 -2.31 1.68
C HIS A 180 4.69 -2.76 1.12
N SER A 181 5.52 -3.35 1.97
CA SER A 181 6.83 -3.83 1.55
C SER A 181 6.71 -5.08 0.66
N PRO A 182 7.66 -5.34 -0.25
CA PRO A 182 7.74 -6.63 -0.95
C PRO A 182 7.68 -7.83 0.00
N GLY A 183 8.23 -7.69 1.22
CA GLY A 183 8.15 -8.71 2.27
C GLY A 183 6.72 -9.06 2.69
N GLU A 184 5.79 -8.10 2.68
CA GLU A 184 4.37 -8.39 2.93
C GLU A 184 3.74 -9.20 1.80
N ILE A 185 4.14 -8.94 0.55
CA ILE A 185 3.64 -9.69 -0.61
C ILE A 185 4.08 -11.15 -0.51
N HIS A 186 5.35 -11.41 -0.20
CA HIS A 186 5.85 -12.76 0.05
C HIS A 186 5.12 -13.46 1.20
N GLN A 187 4.80 -12.75 2.27
CA GLN A 187 4.01 -13.32 3.38
C GLN A 187 2.61 -13.72 2.93
N ILE A 188 1.92 -12.85 2.17
CA ILE A 188 0.59 -13.14 1.63
C ILE A 188 0.67 -14.31 0.64
N GLU A 189 1.66 -14.32 -0.24
CA GLU A 189 1.89 -15.43 -1.18
C GLU A 189 2.11 -16.74 -0.45
N TYR A 190 2.99 -16.76 0.56
CA TYR A 190 3.28 -17.94 1.35
C TYR A 190 2.04 -18.47 2.05
N LEU A 191 1.27 -17.59 2.70
CA LEU A 191 0.03 -17.96 3.40
C LEU A 191 -1.01 -18.53 2.43
N VAL A 192 -1.25 -17.84 1.32
CA VAL A 192 -2.18 -18.28 0.28
C VAL A 192 -1.73 -19.63 -0.28
N THR A 193 -0.47 -19.74 -0.72
CA THR A 193 0.05 -20.97 -1.34
C THR A 193 -0.03 -22.14 -0.37
N THR A 194 0.31 -21.94 0.90
CA THR A 194 0.20 -22.99 1.92
C THR A 194 -1.24 -23.44 2.13
N HIS A 195 -2.22 -22.53 2.12
CA HIS A 195 -3.64 -22.90 2.17
C HIS A 195 -4.09 -23.66 0.92
N LEU A 196 -3.66 -23.22 -0.26
CA LEU A 196 -3.99 -23.87 -1.52
C LEU A 196 -3.44 -25.29 -1.59
N GLU A 197 -2.18 -25.49 -1.20
CA GLU A 197 -1.51 -26.79 -1.14
C GLU A 197 -2.17 -27.71 -0.11
N TYR A 198 -2.51 -27.18 1.07
CA TYR A 198 -3.24 -27.92 2.10
C TYR A 198 -4.58 -28.45 1.59
N LEU A 199 -5.37 -27.58 0.95
CA LEU A 199 -6.67 -27.94 0.37
C LEU A 199 -6.52 -28.93 -0.79
N ASN A 200 -5.52 -28.74 -1.65
CA ASN A 200 -5.23 -29.65 -2.75
C ASN A 200 -4.86 -31.06 -2.24
N ALA A 201 -4.07 -31.14 -1.17
CA ALA A 201 -3.67 -32.41 -0.57
C ALA A 201 -4.85 -33.15 0.08
N LYS A 202 -5.79 -32.42 0.69
CA LYS A 202 -6.98 -32.99 1.31
C LYS A 202 -8.09 -33.34 0.30
N LEU A 203 -8.24 -32.54 -0.75
CA LEU A 203 -9.39 -32.57 -1.67
C LEU A 203 -8.95 -32.32 -3.14
N PRO A 204 -8.15 -33.23 -3.73
CA PRO A 204 -7.48 -32.99 -5.02
C PRO A 204 -8.42 -32.88 -6.22
N ASN A 205 -9.57 -33.57 -6.20
CA ASN A 205 -10.47 -33.65 -7.35
C ASN A 205 -11.69 -32.71 -7.28
N SER A 206 -11.94 -32.11 -6.12
CA SER A 206 -13.11 -31.26 -5.89
C SER A 206 -12.79 -29.78 -5.73
N THR A 207 -11.50 -29.42 -5.81
CA THR A 207 -11.04 -28.05 -5.58
C THR A 207 -10.76 -27.32 -6.90
N LYS A 208 -11.36 -26.15 -7.08
CA LYS A 208 -11.13 -25.23 -8.19
C LYS A 208 -10.61 -23.91 -7.64
N TYR A 209 -9.64 -23.32 -8.32
CA TYR A 209 -9.07 -22.04 -7.94
C TYR A 209 -9.48 -20.97 -8.94
N ALA A 210 -9.80 -19.77 -8.43
CA ALA A 210 -10.13 -18.63 -9.27
C ALA A 210 -9.55 -17.35 -8.67
N ILE A 211 -9.10 -16.44 -9.53
CA ILE A 211 -8.80 -15.06 -9.10
C ILE A 211 -10.01 -14.19 -9.45
N GLU A 212 -10.54 -13.50 -8.46
CA GLU A 212 -11.61 -12.53 -8.60
C GLU A 212 -11.03 -11.15 -8.93
N TRP A 213 -11.44 -10.61 -10.06
CA TRP A 213 -11.01 -9.32 -10.59
C TRP A 213 -12.18 -8.34 -10.58
N ARG A 214 -11.87 -7.07 -10.30
CA ARG A 214 -12.74 -5.94 -10.62
C ARG A 214 -12.25 -5.29 -11.90
N GLU A 215 -13.11 -5.18 -12.91
CA GLU A 215 -12.78 -4.57 -14.20
C GLU A 215 -13.67 -3.36 -14.49
N LYS A 216 -13.03 -2.27 -14.93
CA LYS A 216 -13.70 -1.09 -15.48
C LYS A 216 -12.88 -0.55 -16.65
N ARG A 217 -13.47 -0.55 -17.85
CA ARG A 217 -12.80 -0.21 -19.11
C ARG A 217 -11.54 -1.07 -19.29
N ASN A 218 -10.35 -0.46 -19.33
CA ASN A 218 -9.07 -1.15 -19.52
C ASN A 218 -8.31 -1.39 -18.21
N LYS A 219 -8.92 -1.11 -17.04
CA LYS A 219 -8.30 -1.28 -15.73
C LYS A 219 -8.81 -2.54 -15.06
N LYS A 220 -7.89 -3.32 -14.48
CA LYS A 220 -8.17 -4.51 -13.68
C LYS A 220 -7.49 -4.43 -12.33
N VAL A 221 -8.23 -4.81 -11.30
CA VAL A 221 -7.76 -4.87 -9.91
C VAL A 221 -8.06 -6.25 -9.38
N ALA A 222 -7.04 -6.95 -8.87
CA ALA A 222 -7.27 -8.23 -8.21
C ALA A 222 -7.89 -7.98 -6.85
N GLN A 223 -8.95 -8.71 -6.53
CA GLN A 223 -9.68 -8.57 -5.27
C GLN A 223 -9.38 -9.74 -4.34
N ASN A 224 -9.72 -10.95 -4.76
CA ASN A 224 -9.63 -12.16 -3.94
C ASN A 224 -9.05 -13.31 -4.74
N ILE A 225 -8.39 -14.23 -4.04
CA ILE A 225 -8.14 -15.59 -4.51
C ILE A 225 -9.25 -16.45 -3.90
N ILE A 226 -10.02 -17.12 -4.75
CA ILE A 226 -11.15 -17.95 -4.37
C ILE A 226 -10.75 -19.40 -4.55
N VAL A 227 -10.94 -20.17 -3.48
CA VAL A 227 -10.86 -21.63 -3.51
C VAL A 227 -12.26 -22.17 -3.39
N GLU A 228 -12.75 -22.79 -4.45
CA GLU A 228 -14.06 -23.41 -4.50
C GLU A 228 -13.89 -24.91 -4.34
N THR A 229 -14.44 -25.44 -3.25
CA THR A 229 -14.38 -26.85 -2.92
C THR A 229 -15.80 -27.41 -2.90
N GLN A 230 -16.07 -28.36 -3.78
CA GLN A 230 -17.35 -29.06 -3.80
C GLN A 230 -17.32 -30.25 -2.83
N LEU A 231 -18.14 -30.22 -1.79
CA LEU A 231 -18.20 -31.30 -0.79
C LEU A 231 -19.24 -32.36 -1.18
N SER A 232 -20.37 -31.92 -1.72
CA SER A 232 -21.43 -32.78 -2.24
C SER A 232 -22.08 -32.14 -3.47
N SER A 233 -23.10 -32.78 -4.04
CA SER A 233 -23.92 -32.15 -5.09
C SER A 233 -24.63 -30.88 -4.61
N GLU A 234 -24.84 -30.75 -3.29
CA GLU A 234 -25.66 -29.70 -2.70
C GLU A 234 -24.87 -28.63 -1.95
N ILE A 235 -23.62 -28.93 -1.57
CA ILE A 235 -22.80 -28.08 -0.70
C ILE A 235 -21.48 -27.70 -1.39
N ILE A 236 -21.26 -26.40 -1.51
CA ILE A 236 -20.03 -25.80 -2.03
C ILE A 236 -19.44 -24.87 -0.97
N VAL A 237 -18.17 -25.04 -0.66
CA VAL A 237 -17.42 -24.15 0.23
C VAL A 237 -16.51 -23.27 -0.61
N LEU A 238 -16.64 -21.96 -0.45
CA LEU A 238 -15.76 -20.96 -1.05
C LEU A 238 -14.90 -20.33 0.04
N LEU A 239 -13.60 -20.58 0.01
CA LEU A 239 -12.64 -19.81 0.79
C LEU A 239 -12.19 -18.62 -0.05
N LYS A 240 -12.42 -17.41 0.44
CA LYS A 240 -11.92 -16.17 -0.16
C LYS A 240 -10.74 -15.66 0.65
N LEU A 241 -9.59 -15.60 0.00
CA LEU A 241 -8.36 -15.04 0.52
C LEU A 241 -8.17 -13.65 -0.09
N SER A 242 -8.24 -12.60 0.73
CA SER A 242 -8.03 -11.23 0.28
C SER A 242 -6.57 -10.99 -0.08
N ILE A 243 -6.33 -10.46 -1.28
CA ILE A 243 -4.96 -10.18 -1.78
C ILE A 243 -4.37 -8.95 -1.06
N GLN A 244 -5.22 -8.11 -0.48
CA GLN A 244 -4.80 -6.82 0.09
C GLN A 244 -4.53 -6.86 1.58
N HIS A 245 -5.05 -7.89 2.23
CA HIS A 245 -4.90 -8.02 3.65
C HIS A 245 -4.90 -9.51 3.98
N PRO A 246 -3.83 -10.06 4.56
CA PRO A 246 -3.79 -11.47 5.00
C PRO A 246 -4.83 -11.80 6.09
N ILE A 247 -5.61 -10.79 6.53
CA ILE A 247 -6.56 -10.84 7.65
C ILE A 247 -8.02 -10.88 7.13
N GLY A 248 -8.24 -10.73 5.82
CA GLY A 248 -9.59 -10.67 5.21
C GLY A 248 -10.09 -12.02 4.68
N GLU A 249 -9.95 -13.09 5.47
CA GLU A 249 -10.42 -14.41 5.06
C GLU A 249 -11.93 -14.55 5.28
N GLU A 250 -12.64 -15.00 4.25
CA GLU A 250 -14.07 -15.32 4.33
C GLU A 250 -14.29 -16.77 3.89
N ILE A 251 -15.06 -17.53 4.67
CA ILE A 251 -15.56 -18.84 4.24
C ILE A 251 -17.03 -18.67 3.91
N ILE A 252 -17.42 -18.97 2.67
CA ILE A 252 -18.81 -18.91 2.21
C ILE A 252 -19.26 -20.31 1.89
N ILE A 253 -20.31 -20.77 2.58
CA ILE A 253 -20.88 -22.09 2.39
C ILE A 253 -22.19 -21.88 1.64
N LYS A 254 -22.25 -22.40 0.41
CA LYS A 254 -23.42 -22.37 -0.45
C LYS A 254 -24.13 -23.71 -0.34
N ILE A 255 -25.41 -23.68 -0.02
CA ILE A 255 -26.23 -24.86 0.21
C ILE A 255 -27.45 -24.77 -0.71
N SER A 256 -27.72 -25.85 -1.45
CA SER A 256 -28.90 -25.96 -2.33
C SER A 256 -29.99 -26.91 -1.79
N GLY A 257 -29.74 -27.57 -0.65
CA GLY A 257 -30.66 -28.48 0.05
C GLY A 257 -31.10 -27.98 1.44
N GLU A 258 -31.11 -28.87 2.45
CA GLU A 258 -31.61 -28.60 3.82
C GLU A 258 -30.75 -27.59 4.60
N PHE A 259 -30.97 -26.30 4.32
CA PHE A 259 -30.21 -25.17 4.87
C PHE A 259 -30.23 -25.10 6.41
N ASP A 260 -31.38 -25.36 7.05
CA ASP A 260 -31.54 -25.12 8.49
C ASP A 260 -30.74 -26.13 9.34
N GLN A 261 -30.62 -27.39 8.92
CA GLN A 261 -29.85 -28.40 9.66
C GLN A 261 -28.35 -28.06 9.61
N VAL A 262 -27.84 -27.76 8.41
CA VAL A 262 -26.43 -27.40 8.22
C VAL A 262 -26.09 -26.08 8.93
N LEU A 263 -26.99 -25.09 8.89
CA LEU A 263 -26.83 -23.83 9.61
C LEU A 263 -26.71 -24.04 11.12
N SER A 264 -27.57 -24.88 11.72
CA SER A 264 -27.54 -25.12 13.17
C SER A 264 -26.21 -25.73 13.65
N LYS A 265 -25.64 -26.66 12.87
CA LYS A 265 -24.31 -27.24 13.14
C LYS A 265 -23.21 -26.19 13.04
N ILE A 266 -23.23 -25.38 11.98
CA ILE A 266 -22.23 -24.31 11.78
C ILE A 266 -22.32 -23.26 12.89
N GLU A 267 -23.52 -22.88 13.32
CA GLU A 267 -23.74 -21.97 14.46
C GLU A 267 -23.10 -22.50 15.74
N GLU A 268 -23.24 -23.80 16.02
CA GLU A 268 -22.61 -24.43 17.18
C GLU A 268 -21.08 -24.40 17.08
N MET A 269 -20.53 -24.68 15.90
CA MET A 269 -19.08 -24.62 15.65
C MET A 269 -18.52 -23.21 15.84
N VAL A 270 -19.19 -22.19 15.27
CA VAL A 270 -18.76 -20.79 15.40
C VAL A 270 -18.78 -20.34 16.86
N LYS A 271 -19.82 -20.72 17.63
CA LYS A 271 -19.88 -20.45 19.07
C LYS A 271 -18.68 -21.04 19.83
N LYS A 272 -18.20 -22.22 19.42
CA LYS A 272 -17.00 -22.84 20.00
C LYS A 272 -15.71 -22.14 19.57
N ALA A 273 -15.67 -21.65 18.33
CA ALA A 273 -14.46 -21.10 17.71
C ALA A 273 -14.06 -19.69 18.23
N LYS A 274 -14.94 -18.98 18.96
CA LYS A 274 -14.78 -17.63 19.60
C LYS A 274 -14.30 -16.47 18.71
N ASP A 275 -13.38 -16.70 17.79
CA ASP A 275 -12.74 -15.72 16.92
C ASP A 275 -13.49 -15.51 15.59
N TRP A 276 -14.56 -16.28 15.33
CA TRP A 276 -15.32 -16.22 14.10
C TRP A 276 -16.65 -15.49 14.30
N LYS A 277 -16.98 -14.57 13.38
CA LYS A 277 -18.29 -13.94 13.27
C LYS A 277 -19.09 -14.63 12.16
N LEU A 278 -20.28 -15.09 12.52
CA LEU A 278 -21.25 -15.65 11.56
C LEU A 278 -22.13 -14.53 11.00
N GLU A 279 -22.15 -14.39 9.69
CA GLU A 279 -23.11 -13.56 8.94
C GLU A 279 -23.95 -14.49 8.04
N ALA A 280 -25.08 -15.00 8.55
CA ALA A 280 -25.97 -15.84 7.75
C ALA A 280 -26.87 -14.98 6.82
N ARG A 281 -26.91 -15.31 5.51
CA ARG A 281 -27.80 -14.65 4.54
C ARG A 281 -28.81 -15.64 3.98
N ARG A 282 -29.97 -15.69 4.63
CA ARG A 282 -31.06 -16.64 4.33
C ARG A 282 -31.67 -16.50 2.92
N ARG A 283 -31.53 -15.35 2.25
CA ARG A 283 -32.18 -15.09 0.94
C ARG A 283 -31.51 -15.77 -0.25
N GLU A 284 -30.27 -16.26 -0.10
CA GLU A 284 -29.48 -16.80 -1.23
C GLU A 284 -28.92 -18.20 -0.95
N GLY A 285 -29.31 -18.84 0.16
CA GLY A 285 -28.75 -20.14 0.57
C GLY A 285 -27.26 -20.08 0.92
N GLU A 286 -26.77 -18.89 1.33
CA GLU A 286 -25.37 -18.66 1.65
C GLU A 286 -25.18 -18.42 3.15
N ILE A 287 -24.22 -19.13 3.73
CA ILE A 287 -23.70 -18.89 5.08
C ILE A 287 -22.32 -18.27 4.92
N VAL A 288 -22.15 -17.02 5.37
CA VAL A 288 -20.86 -16.33 5.32
C VAL A 288 -20.26 -16.34 6.71
N LEU A 289 -19.08 -16.95 6.82
CA LEU A 289 -18.24 -16.92 8.01
C LEU A 289 -17.12 -15.93 7.75
N LYS A 290 -17.04 -14.92 8.62
CA LYS A 290 -15.94 -13.95 8.60
C LYS A 290 -15.12 -14.13 9.84
N TRP A 291 -13.81 -14.14 9.67
CA TRP A 291 -12.92 -14.19 10.80
C TRP A 291 -12.82 -12.79 11.45
N ASP A 292 -13.05 -12.69 12.76
CA ASP A 292 -13.11 -11.44 13.50
C ASP A 292 -11.79 -11.13 14.21
N MET A 293 -10.90 -10.45 13.50
CA MET A 293 -9.55 -10.22 13.97
C MET A 293 -9.38 -8.94 14.82
N GLU A 294 -10.45 -8.19 15.14
CA GLU A 294 -10.34 -7.04 16.07
C GLU A 294 -9.81 -7.46 17.44
N GLN A 295 -10.16 -8.68 17.90
CA GLN A 295 -9.64 -9.24 19.15
C GLN A 295 -8.16 -9.65 19.05
N PHE A 296 -7.68 -9.97 17.84
CA PHE A 296 -6.33 -10.48 17.63
C PHE A 296 -5.29 -9.39 17.32
N LYS A 297 -5.70 -8.28 16.67
CA LYS A 297 -4.84 -7.11 16.40
C LYS A 297 -4.26 -6.48 17.67
N MET A 298 -4.91 -6.64 18.83
CA MET A 298 -4.38 -6.16 20.11
C MET A 298 -3.26 -7.05 20.67
N ALA A 299 -3.09 -8.27 20.17
CA ALA A 299 -2.28 -9.30 20.81
C ALA A 299 -0.94 -9.59 20.13
N MET A 300 -0.70 -9.18 18.88
CA MET A 300 0.56 -9.50 18.19
C MET A 300 1.16 -8.35 17.37
N PRO A 301 2.47 -8.06 17.50
CA PRO A 301 3.21 -7.22 16.56
C PRO A 301 3.35 -7.92 15.20
N SER A 302 3.46 -7.14 14.13
CA SER A 302 3.53 -7.58 12.73
C SER A 302 4.65 -8.60 12.42
N SER A 303 5.65 -8.71 13.29
CA SER A 303 6.78 -9.65 13.17
C SER A 303 6.44 -11.13 13.49
N HIS A 304 5.22 -11.46 13.91
CA HIS A 304 4.88 -12.82 14.39
C HIS A 304 3.89 -13.60 13.52
N ILE A 305 3.53 -13.09 12.33
CA ILE A 305 2.58 -13.72 11.41
C ILE A 305 3.04 -15.12 10.95
N PHE A 306 4.35 -15.37 10.86
CA PHE A 306 4.91 -16.65 10.39
C PHE A 306 4.61 -17.86 11.30
N MET A 307 4.41 -17.67 12.61
CA MET A 307 4.07 -18.78 13.52
C MET A 307 2.62 -19.27 13.37
N TYR A 308 1.80 -18.58 12.57
CA TYR A 308 0.36 -18.79 12.50
C TYR A 308 -0.09 -19.79 11.43
N VAL A 309 0.81 -20.21 10.54
CA VAL A 309 0.44 -20.99 9.35
C VAL A 309 0.11 -22.46 9.68
N ASP A 310 0.76 -23.06 10.68
CA ASP A 310 0.51 -24.46 11.05
C ASP A 310 -0.71 -24.66 11.96
N SER A 311 -1.11 -23.63 12.72
CA SER A 311 -2.29 -23.65 13.60
C SER A 311 -3.40 -22.67 13.18
N SER A 312 -3.41 -22.24 11.90
CA SER A 312 -4.35 -21.21 11.46
C SER A 312 -5.81 -21.61 11.80
N PRO A 313 -6.59 -20.73 12.45
CA PRO A 313 -8.01 -20.94 12.75
C PRO A 313 -8.81 -21.36 11.53
N THR A 314 -8.39 -20.92 10.33
CA THR A 314 -8.96 -21.33 9.05
C THR A 314 -8.77 -22.81 8.78
N LYS A 315 -7.56 -23.36 8.95
CA LYS A 315 -7.34 -24.82 8.86
C LYS A 315 -8.19 -25.58 9.88
N VAL A 316 -8.28 -25.10 11.12
CA VAL A 316 -9.08 -25.75 12.18
C VAL A 316 -10.58 -25.74 11.86
N MET A 317 -11.10 -24.56 11.51
CA MET A 317 -12.50 -24.36 11.14
C MET A 317 -12.85 -25.18 9.89
N LEU A 318 -12.02 -25.09 8.86
CA LEU A 318 -12.25 -25.81 7.61
C LEU A 318 -12.20 -27.33 7.82
N ASN A 319 -11.28 -27.85 8.63
CA ASN A 319 -11.30 -29.27 9.02
C ASN A 319 -12.57 -29.68 9.74
N SER A 320 -13.04 -28.86 10.70
CA SER A 320 -14.26 -29.23 11.43
C SER A 320 -15.51 -29.11 10.55
N ILE A 321 -15.54 -28.18 9.58
CA ILE A 321 -16.61 -28.09 8.58
C ILE A 321 -16.58 -29.31 7.67
N LEU A 322 -15.40 -29.69 7.18
CA LEU A 322 -15.22 -30.88 6.34
C LEU A 322 -15.67 -32.14 7.09
N LEU A 323 -15.30 -32.29 8.36
CA LEU A 323 -15.64 -33.45 9.17
C LEU A 323 -17.16 -33.53 9.40
N GLU A 324 -17.79 -32.46 9.86
CA GLU A 324 -19.24 -32.42 10.17
C GLU A 324 -20.16 -32.54 8.96
N ILE A 325 -19.70 -32.05 7.80
CA ILE A 325 -20.45 -32.16 6.55
C ILE A 325 -20.26 -33.55 5.93
N SER A 326 -19.10 -34.20 6.12
CA SER A 326 -18.88 -35.56 5.61
C SER A 326 -19.67 -36.64 6.36
N THR A 327 -20.11 -36.35 7.60
CA THR A 327 -20.89 -37.27 8.44
C THR A 327 -22.39 -37.01 8.40
N ALA A 328 -22.83 -35.93 7.76
CA ALA A 328 -24.24 -35.59 7.53
C ALA A 328 -24.71 -36.17 6.18
#